data_AF-A0AAV5UTX4-F1
#
_entry.id   AF-A0AAV5UTX4-F1
#
_cell.length_a   1.000
_cell.length_b   1.000
_cell.length_c   1.000
_cell.angle_alpha   90.00
_cell.angle_beta   90.00
_cell.angle_gamma   90.00
#
_symmetry.space_group_name_H-M   'P 1'
#
loop_
_entity.id
_entity.type
_entity.pdbx_description
1 polymer ?
#
loop_
_entity_poly.entity_id
_entity_poly.type
_entity_poly.pdbx_seq_one_letter_code
_entity_poly.pdbx_strand_id
1 'polypeptide(L)'
;SQIVVALLIVGASAQWTDWIETPDSVCPDICGYCGVRVIATRTCNGTCSGPSRRYEECGAALCVFPRKTCCPGYAKGILPSKEFECVVIPA
;
A
#
# COMPACT_ATOMS: atom_id res chain seq x y z
N SER A 1 54.62 -2.64 22.78
CA SER A 1 53.21 -2.25 22.59
C SER A 1 52.73 -2.69 21.23
N GLN A 2 51.76 -3.60 21.15
CA GLN A 2 51.14 -4.01 19.89
C GLN A 2 49.81 -3.26 19.74
N ILE A 3 49.71 -2.47 18.67
CA ILE A 3 48.48 -1.75 18.28
C ILE A 3 47.63 -2.74 17.49
N VAL A 4 46.50 -3.16 18.07
CA VAL A 4 45.50 -3.98 17.38
C VAL A 4 44.66 -3.05 16.51
N VAL A 5 44.95 -3.00 15.21
CA VAL A 5 44.11 -2.31 14.23
C VAL A 5 42.92 -3.21 13.92
N ALA A 6 41.78 -2.93 14.54
CA ALA A 6 40.52 -3.57 14.18
C ALA A 6 40.09 -3.07 12.79
N LEU A 7 40.28 -3.92 11.77
CA LEU A 7 39.63 -3.73 10.47
C LEU A 7 38.13 -3.89 10.65
N LEU A 8 37.41 -2.78 10.77
CA LEU A 8 35.96 -2.75 10.64
C LEU A 8 35.62 -2.99 9.17
N ILE A 9 35.52 -4.26 8.78
CA ILE A 9 34.83 -4.66 7.56
C ILE A 9 33.36 -4.33 7.78
N VAL A 10 32.95 -3.10 7.44
CA VAL A 10 31.55 -2.74 7.27
C VAL A 10 31.08 -3.54 6.07
N GLY A 11 30.57 -4.74 6.30
CA GLY A 11 29.83 -5.48 5.29
C GLY A 11 28.64 -4.61 4.90
N ALA A 12 28.68 -4.04 3.69
CA ALA A 12 27.54 -3.35 3.13
C ALA A 12 26.44 -4.38 2.90
N SER A 13 25.63 -4.64 3.92
CA SER A 13 24.38 -5.36 3.72
C SER A 13 23.50 -4.51 2.82
N ALA A 14 22.87 -5.15 1.83
CA ALA A 14 21.88 -4.46 1.00
C ALA A 14 20.77 -3.95 1.92
N GLN A 15 20.57 -2.64 1.95
CA GLN A 15 19.58 -1.99 2.80
C GLN A 15 18.46 -1.40 1.94
N TRP A 16 17.25 -1.54 2.45
CA TRP A 16 16.09 -0.82 1.95
C TRP A 16 16.25 0.68 2.26
N THR A 17 15.89 1.52 1.31
CA THR A 17 15.61 2.93 1.61
C THR A 17 14.37 3.03 2.48
N ASP A 18 14.18 4.21 3.08
CA ASP A 18 12.91 4.57 3.65
C ASP A 18 11.79 4.51 2.61
N TRP A 19 10.57 4.32 3.12
CA TRP A 19 9.37 4.37 2.31
C TRP A 19 9.11 5.81 1.87
N ILE A 20 8.84 5.96 0.58
CA ILE A 20 8.44 7.21 -0.05
C ILE A 20 6.96 7.05 -0.38
N GLU A 21 6.12 7.83 0.30
CA GLU A 21 4.68 7.90 0.05
C GLU A 21 4.41 8.37 -1.40
N THR A 22 3.39 7.81 -2.03
CA THR A 22 2.97 8.12 -3.40
C THR A 22 1.56 8.72 -3.41
N PRO A 23 1.38 9.94 -2.87
CA PRO A 23 0.05 10.56 -2.74
C PRO A 23 -0.63 10.81 -4.09
N ASP A 24 0.16 10.95 -5.17
CA ASP A 24 -0.34 11.15 -6.53
C ASP A 24 -0.73 9.84 -7.24
N SER A 25 -0.67 8.69 -6.55
CA SER A 25 -1.10 7.42 -7.14
C SER A 25 -2.61 7.41 -7.35
N VAL A 26 -3.01 7.45 -8.62
CA VAL A 26 -4.42 7.43 -9.02
C VAL A 26 -5.03 6.06 -8.76
N CYS A 27 -6.24 6.04 -8.21
CA CYS A 27 -7.01 4.81 -8.08
C CYS A 27 -7.48 4.32 -9.47
N PRO A 28 -7.12 3.10 -9.90
CA PRO A 28 -7.48 2.61 -11.23
C PRO A 28 -8.98 2.33 -11.39
N ASP A 29 -9.70 2.19 -10.28
CA ASP A 29 -11.14 1.98 -10.27
C ASP A 29 -11.78 2.86 -9.20
N ILE A 30 -12.64 3.78 -9.63
CA ILE A 30 -13.14 4.85 -8.75
C ILE A 30 -14.34 4.43 -7.88
N CYS A 31 -14.82 3.18 -8.01
CA CYS A 31 -15.98 2.70 -7.27
C CYS A 31 -15.81 1.26 -6.75
N GLY A 32 -16.64 0.90 -5.79
CA GLY A 32 -16.84 -0.46 -5.30
C GLY A 32 -15.77 -0.98 -4.35
N TYR A 33 -14.75 -0.19 -3.99
CA TYR A 33 -13.49 -0.68 -3.42
C TYR A 33 -12.81 -1.74 -4.31
N CYS A 34 -12.98 -1.63 -5.63
CA CYS A 34 -12.44 -2.59 -6.59
C CYS A 34 -11.01 -2.23 -7.06
N GLY A 35 -10.58 -0.99 -6.81
CA GLY A 35 -9.27 -0.49 -7.23
C GLY A 35 -8.20 -0.80 -6.20
N VAL A 36 -6.97 -1.01 -6.67
CA VAL A 36 -5.78 -1.11 -5.80
C VAL A 36 -4.75 -0.12 -6.31
N ARG A 37 -4.28 0.76 -5.43
CA ARG A 37 -3.23 1.74 -5.76
C ARG A 37 -1.98 1.52 -4.93
N VAL A 38 -0.86 2.07 -5.40
CA VAL A 38 0.39 2.07 -4.65
C VAL A 38 0.36 3.25 -3.70
N ILE A 39 0.68 3.04 -2.42
CA ILE A 39 0.71 4.12 -1.43
C ILE A 39 2.11 4.51 -1.03
N ALA A 40 3.06 3.60 -1.15
CA ALA A 40 4.45 3.90 -0.87
C ALA A 40 5.36 2.97 -1.68
N THR A 41 6.54 3.49 -2.01
CA THR A 41 7.60 2.76 -2.70
C THR A 41 8.91 2.86 -1.93
N ARG A 42 9.78 1.87 -2.07
CA ARG A 42 11.15 1.93 -1.59
C ARG A 42 12.07 1.20 -2.55
N THR A 43 13.34 1.56 -2.53
CA THR A 43 14.36 0.93 -3.37
C THR A 43 15.40 0.24 -2.49
N CYS A 44 16.16 -0.67 -3.08
CA CYS A 44 17.25 -1.35 -2.40
C CYS A 44 18.46 -1.36 -3.31
N ASN A 45 19.64 -1.13 -2.73
CA ASN A 45 20.91 -1.33 -3.43
C ASN A 45 21.48 -2.70 -3.07
N GLY A 46 21.37 -3.66 -4.00
CA GLY A 46 21.78 -5.05 -3.81
C GLY A 46 20.59 -6.00 -3.72
N THR A 47 20.73 -7.08 -2.94
CA THR A 47 19.68 -8.09 -2.78
C THR A 47 18.95 -7.89 -1.46
N CYS A 48 17.73 -7.36 -1.51
CA CYS A 48 16.86 -7.24 -0.35
C CYS A 48 15.65 -8.18 -0.46
N SER A 49 15.21 -8.73 0.67
CA SER A 49 13.98 -9.51 0.76
C SER A 49 12.78 -8.63 1.15
N GLY A 50 11.60 -9.00 0.65
CA GLY A 50 10.33 -8.32 0.94
C GLY A 50 9.87 -7.35 -0.15
N PRO A 51 8.73 -6.69 0.05
CA PRO A 51 8.11 -5.87 -0.99
C PRO A 51 8.81 -4.53 -1.17
N SER A 52 8.87 -4.05 -2.42
CA SER A 52 9.30 -2.70 -2.79
C SER A 52 8.15 -1.69 -2.88
N ARG A 53 6.90 -2.18 -2.74
CA ARG A 53 5.67 -1.39 -2.88
C ARG A 53 4.69 -1.76 -1.78
N ARG A 54 3.99 -0.76 -1.25
CA ARG A 54 2.79 -0.93 -0.42
C ARG A 54 1.56 -0.57 -1.23
N TYR A 55 0.46 -1.25 -0.92
CA TYR A 55 -0.78 -1.13 -1.65
C TYR A 55 -1.94 -0.87 -0.70
N GLU A 56 -2.97 -0.20 -1.20
CA GLU A 56 -4.27 -0.09 -0.53
C GLU A 56 -5.40 -0.23 -1.53
N GLU A 57 -6.55 -0.68 -1.04
CA GLU A 57 -7.80 -0.68 -1.79
C GLU A 57 -8.38 0.74 -1.84
N CYS A 58 -9.00 1.09 -2.96
CA CYS A 58 -9.49 2.44 -3.20
C CYS A 58 -10.76 2.45 -4.06
N GLY A 59 -11.40 3.63 -4.15
CA GLY A 59 -12.66 3.81 -4.88
C GLY A 59 -13.87 3.45 -4.03
N ALA A 60 -14.05 4.10 -2.88
CA ALA A 60 -15.10 3.77 -1.91
C ALA A 60 -16.53 4.01 -2.41
N ALA A 61 -16.71 4.90 -3.39
CA ALA A 61 -18.02 5.22 -3.95
C ALA A 61 -18.75 3.98 -4.46
N LEU A 62 -20.08 3.93 -4.34
CA LEU A 62 -20.86 2.82 -4.86
C LEU A 62 -20.74 2.72 -6.39
N CYS A 63 -20.47 1.53 -6.92
CA CYS A 63 -20.60 1.32 -8.35
C CYS A 63 -22.08 1.28 -8.77
N VAL A 64 -22.35 1.81 -9.96
CA VAL A 64 -23.67 1.74 -10.60
C VAL A 64 -23.77 0.52 -11.51
N PHE A 65 -25.01 0.13 -11.82
CA PHE A 65 -25.30 -0.92 -12.80
C PHE A 65 -24.60 -0.63 -14.14
N PRO A 66 -24.06 -1.63 -14.86
CA PRO A 66 -24.20 -3.09 -14.66
C PRO A 66 -23.18 -3.72 -13.70
N ARG A 67 -22.31 -2.91 -13.09
CA ARG A 67 -21.27 -3.43 -12.20
C ARG A 67 -21.88 -3.81 -10.85
N LYS A 68 -21.26 -4.77 -10.16
CA LYS A 68 -21.57 -5.03 -8.76
C LYS A 68 -21.30 -3.75 -7.96
N THR A 69 -22.24 -3.40 -7.08
CA THR A 69 -22.15 -2.17 -6.30
C THR A 69 -20.89 -2.07 -5.45
N CYS A 70 -20.47 -3.17 -4.83
CA CYS A 70 -19.22 -3.30 -4.07
C CYS A 70 -18.49 -4.59 -4.45
N CYS A 71 -17.17 -4.57 -4.38
CA CYS A 71 -16.30 -5.72 -4.57
C CYS A 71 -16.33 -6.68 -3.35
N PRO A 72 -15.87 -7.93 -3.49
CA PRO A 72 -15.85 -8.90 -2.40
C PRO A 72 -15.14 -8.36 -1.15
N GLY A 73 -15.69 -8.64 0.03
CA GLY A 73 -15.21 -8.08 1.30
C GLY A 73 -15.86 -6.74 1.67
N TYR A 74 -16.62 -6.13 0.75
CA TYR A 74 -17.29 -4.86 0.95
C TYR A 74 -18.79 -4.93 0.69
N ALA A 75 -19.57 -4.14 1.43
CA ALA A 75 -21.01 -3.99 1.25
C ALA A 75 -21.42 -2.52 1.27
N LYS A 76 -22.59 -2.19 0.71
CA LYS A 76 -23.15 -0.84 0.82
C LYS A 76 -23.42 -0.52 2.30
N GLY A 77 -22.75 0.50 2.81
CA GLY A 77 -22.95 1.06 4.15
C GLY A 77 -23.30 2.54 4.08
N ILE A 78 -23.67 3.10 5.23
CA ILE A 78 -23.87 4.53 5.42
C ILE A 78 -22.77 5.06 6.33
N LEU A 79 -22.06 6.09 5.89
CA LEU A 79 -21.04 6.76 6.69
C LEU A 79 -21.68 7.74 7.69
N PRO A 80 -20.94 8.21 8.71
CA PRO A 80 -21.39 9.28 9.59
C PRO A 80 -21.78 10.58 8.84
N SER A 81 -21.21 10.80 7.66
CA SER A 81 -21.56 11.91 6.74
C SER A 81 -22.96 11.76 6.11
N LYS A 82 -23.66 10.65 6.35
CA LYS A 82 -24.92 10.24 5.71
C LYS A 82 -24.81 9.94 4.21
N GLU A 83 -23.58 9.74 3.72
CA GLU A 83 -23.31 9.28 2.37
C GLU A 83 -23.26 7.76 2.31
N PHE A 84 -23.63 7.21 1.15
CA PHE A 84 -23.52 5.77 0.92
C PHE A 84 -22.21 5.45 0.21
N GLU A 85 -21.45 4.56 0.81
CA GLU A 85 -20.19 4.05 0.27
C GLU A 85 -20.09 2.54 0.49
N CYS A 86 -19.15 1.91 -0.19
CA CYS A 86 -18.76 0.55 0.13
C CYS A 86 -17.97 0.58 1.44
N VAL A 87 -18.34 -0.28 2.39
CA VAL A 87 -17.67 -0.41 3.69
C VAL A 87 -17.26 -1.84 3.90
N VAL A 88 -16.19 -2.06 4.68
CA VAL A 88 -15.71 -3.39 5.04
C VAL A 88 -16.82 -4.18 5.72
N ILE A 89 -17.05 -5.40 5.29
CA ILE A 89 -17.97 -6.32 5.96
C ILE A 89 -17.27 -6.84 7.23
N PRO A 90 -17.80 -6.60 8.43
CA PRO A 90 -17.23 -7.16 9.65
C PRO A 90 -17.28 -8.69 9.61
N ALA A 91 -16.20 -9.33 10.05
CA ALA A 91 -16.07 -10.78 10.14
C ALA A 91 -16.91 -11.38 11.27
#